data_AF-V4TI09-F1
#
_entry.id   AF-V4TI09-F1
#
_cell.length_a   1.000
_cell.length_b   1.000
_cell.length_c   1.000
_cell.angle_alpha   90.00
_cell.angle_beta   90.00
_cell.angle_gamma   90.00
#
_symmetry.space_group_name_H-M   'P 1'
#
loop_
_entity.id
_entity.type
_entity.pdbx_description
1 polymer ?
#
loop_
_entity_poly.entity_id
_entity_poly.type
_entity_poly.pdbx_seq_one_letter_code
_entity_poly.pdbx_strand_id
1 'polypeptide(L)'
;MQLWTRKAVFAGLGCLIRNCEGAVMAAATSKKPCLGDVEIAEVLAILEGLKLAAEVTLSPLVIESDSNSVTNFIFKGISSRGELNLIICEIRVLIDQDN
;
A
#
# COMPACT_ATOMS: atom_id res chain seq x y z
N MET A 1 -5.57 3.47 38.37
CA MET A 1 -4.82 2.83 37.28
C MET A 1 -5.49 3.21 35.96
N GLN A 2 -5.03 4.28 35.31
CA GLN A 2 -5.55 4.69 34.00
C GLN A 2 -4.79 3.93 32.91
N LEU A 3 -5.48 3.05 32.19
CA LEU A 3 -4.96 2.42 30.98
C LEU A 3 -4.80 3.50 29.91
N TRP A 4 -3.57 3.77 29.49
CA TRP A 4 -3.23 4.69 28.40
C TRP A 4 -3.61 4.03 27.08
N THR A 5 -4.89 4.09 26.68
CA THR A 5 -5.27 3.73 25.31
C THR A 5 -4.91 4.90 24.41
N ARG A 6 -3.79 4.79 23.67
CA ARG A 6 -3.51 5.71 22.56
C ARG A 6 -4.72 5.68 21.62
N LYS A 7 -5.34 6.84 21.39
CA LYS A 7 -6.42 6.98 20.42
C LYS A 7 -5.87 6.57 19.06
N ALA A 8 -6.49 5.58 18.42
CA ALA A 8 -6.07 5.14 17.10
C ALA A 8 -6.19 6.31 16.11
N VAL A 9 -5.08 6.66 15.47
CA VAL A 9 -5.04 7.63 14.36
C VAL A 9 -5.29 6.85 13.09
N PHE A 10 -6.27 7.32 12.30
CA PHE A 10 -6.66 6.71 11.04
C PHE A 10 -6.19 7.56 9.87
N ALA A 11 -5.80 6.91 8.78
CA ALA A 11 -5.57 7.52 7.48
C ALA A 11 -6.67 7.10 6.50
N GLY A 12 -6.97 7.99 5.55
CA GLY A 12 -7.67 7.63 4.32
C GLY A 12 -6.66 7.06 3.34
N LEU A 13 -6.99 5.92 2.75
CA LEU A 13 -6.19 5.28 1.70
C LEU A 13 -6.93 5.42 0.38
N GLY A 14 -6.17 5.54 -0.71
CA GLY A 14 -6.74 5.60 -2.05
C GLY A 14 -5.79 4.97 -3.06
N CYS A 15 -6.36 4.24 -4.02
CA CYS A 15 -5.64 3.74 -5.18
C CYS A 15 -6.47 3.95 -6.45
N LEU A 16 -5.77 4.16 -7.57
CA LEU A 16 -6.37 4.37 -8.88
C LEU A 16 -5.58 3.55 -9.90
N ILE A 17 -6.27 2.65 -10.60
CA ILE A 17 -5.69 1.87 -11.69
C ILE A 17 -6.14 2.49 -13.00
N ARG A 18 -5.19 2.79 -13.88
CA ARG A 18 -5.43 3.38 -15.20
C ARG A 18 -4.81 2.50 -16.28
N ASN A 19 -5.41 2.50 -17.48
CA ASN A 19 -4.76 1.94 -18.65
C ASN A 19 -3.72 2.91 -19.24
N CYS A 20 -3.03 2.51 -20.29
CA CYS A 20 -1.99 3.32 -20.95
C CYS A 20 -2.51 4.60 -21.62
N GLU A 21 -3.83 4.72 -21.84
CA GLU A 21 -4.47 5.94 -22.35
C GLU A 21 -4.84 6.91 -21.21
N GLY A 22 -4.58 6.52 -19.96
CA GLY A 22 -4.97 7.28 -18.77
C GLY A 22 -6.43 7.07 -18.35
N ALA A 23 -7.18 6.18 -19.00
CA ALA A 23 -8.55 5.88 -18.63
C ALA A 23 -8.59 5.07 -17.32
N VAL A 24 -9.49 5.46 -16.42
CA VAL A 24 -9.65 4.80 -15.12
C VAL A 24 -10.32 3.44 -15.30
N MET A 25 -9.64 2.39 -14.82
CA MET A 25 -10.10 0.99 -14.88
C MET A 25 -10.69 0.52 -13.56
N ALA A 26 -10.10 0.96 -12.44
CA ALA A 26 -10.61 0.67 -11.11
C ALA A 26 -10.12 1.73 -10.11
N ALA A 27 -10.86 1.91 -9.03
CA ALA A 27 -10.45 2.76 -7.91
C ALA A 27 -10.98 2.17 -6.61
N ALA A 28 -10.21 2.31 -5.54
CA ALA A 28 -10.69 1.99 -4.20
C ALA A 28 -10.25 3.08 -3.21
N THR A 29 -11.09 3.26 -2.19
CA THR A 29 -10.79 4.11 -1.05
C THR A 29 -11.15 3.37 0.21
N SER A 30 -10.32 3.48 1.24
CA SER A 30 -10.60 2.88 2.53
C SER A 30 -10.11 3.77 3.68
N LYS A 31 -10.46 3.40 4.91
CA LYS A 31 -9.97 4.06 6.12
C LYS A 31 -9.31 3.00 7.00
N LYS A 32 -8.02 3.18 7.30
CA LYS A 32 -7.25 2.21 8.09
C LYS A 32 -6.57 2.88 9.29
N PRO A 33 -6.42 2.16 10.42
CA PRO A 33 -5.56 2.62 11.50
C PRO A 33 -4.11 2.58 11.01
N CYS A 34 -3.41 3.72 11.10
CA CYS A 34 -2.01 3.85 10.69
C CYS A 34 -1.11 4.36 11.83
N LEU A 35 -1.66 4.49 13.06
CA LEU A 35 -0.94 4.96 14.24
C LEU A 35 -0.23 6.33 14.06
N GLY A 36 -0.65 7.10 13.07
CA GLY A 36 -0.07 8.40 12.72
C GLY A 36 1.20 8.30 11.86
N ASP A 37 1.51 7.11 11.34
CA ASP A 37 2.61 6.90 10.43
C ASP A 37 2.16 6.98 8.97
N VAL A 38 2.73 7.95 8.27
CA VAL A 38 2.47 8.21 6.85
C VAL A 38 3.02 7.06 5.99
N GLU A 39 4.18 6.50 6.33
CA GLU A 39 4.77 5.43 5.52
C GLU A 39 3.93 4.15 5.58
N ILE A 40 3.36 3.81 6.74
CA ILE A 40 2.38 2.72 6.85
C ILE A 40 1.15 3.00 6.01
N ALA A 41 0.62 4.22 6.01
CA ALA A 41 -0.55 4.57 5.20
C ALA A 41 -0.27 4.39 3.70
N GLU A 42 0.86 4.89 3.22
CA GLU A 42 1.30 4.77 1.82
C GLU A 42 1.49 3.31 1.39
N VAL A 43 2.19 2.50 2.20
CA VAL A 43 2.41 1.08 1.87
C VAL A 43 1.07 0.31 1.88
N LEU A 44 0.15 0.63 2.79
CA LEU A 44 -1.19 0.03 2.79
C LEU A 44 -2.00 0.41 1.55
N ALA A 45 -1.89 1.66 1.07
CA ALA A 45 -2.57 2.09 -0.15
C ALA A 45 -2.06 1.31 -1.38
N ILE A 46 -0.75 1.07 -1.47
CA ILE A 46 -0.16 0.22 -2.53
C ILE A 46 -0.66 -1.23 -2.42
N LEU A 47 -0.69 -1.80 -1.21
CA LEU A 47 -1.19 -3.16 -0.99
C LEU A 47 -2.66 -3.30 -1.41
N GLU A 48 -3.50 -2.32 -1.10
CA GLU A 48 -4.90 -2.30 -1.53
C GLU A 48 -5.03 -2.14 -3.05
N GLY A 49 -4.17 -1.33 -3.68
CA GLY A 49 -4.08 -1.22 -5.14
C GLY A 49 -3.73 -2.54 -5.83
N LEU A 50 -2.74 -3.26 -5.30
CA LEU A 50 -2.34 -4.58 -5.82
C LEU A 50 -3.44 -5.63 -5.67
N LYS A 51 -4.10 -5.66 -4.50
CA LYS A 51 -5.24 -6.56 -4.27
C LYS A 51 -6.40 -6.27 -5.22
N LEU A 52 -6.71 -4.98 -5.43
CA LEU A 52 -7.72 -4.56 -6.39
C LEU A 52 -7.35 -5.01 -7.81
N ALA A 53 -6.10 -4.79 -8.23
CA ALA A 53 -5.64 -5.17 -9.55
C ALA A 53 -5.76 -6.70 -9.78
N ALA A 54 -5.40 -7.50 -8.77
CA ALA A 54 -5.56 -8.95 -8.82
C ALA A 54 -7.04 -9.36 -8.90
N GLU A 55 -7.93 -8.70 -8.13
CA GLU A 55 -9.39 -8.94 -8.16
C GLU A 55 -9.98 -8.66 -9.54
N VAL A 56 -9.51 -7.61 -10.23
CA VAL A 56 -9.96 -7.26 -11.58
C VAL A 56 -9.10 -7.85 -12.70
N THR A 57 -8.19 -8.77 -12.38
CA THR A 57 -7.31 -9.47 -13.35
C THR A 57 -6.50 -8.53 -14.25
N LEU A 58 -6.01 -7.43 -13.71
CA LEU A 58 -5.20 -6.45 -14.44
C LEU A 58 -3.71 -6.72 -14.22
N SER A 59 -3.02 -7.07 -15.30
CA SER A 59 -1.56 -7.15 -15.38
C SER A 59 -1.11 -6.90 -16.83
N PRO A 60 0.13 -6.43 -17.07
CA PRO A 60 1.12 -5.99 -16.09
C PRO A 60 0.80 -4.62 -15.47
N LEU A 61 1.38 -4.32 -14.31
CA LEU A 61 1.15 -3.08 -13.56
C LEU A 61 2.41 -2.22 -13.42
N VAL A 62 2.23 -0.89 -13.43
CA VAL A 62 3.23 0.08 -12.97
C VAL A 62 2.68 0.76 -11.73
N ILE A 63 3.41 0.65 -10.61
CA ILE A 63 3.03 1.26 -9.34
C ILE A 63 3.67 2.66 -9.26
N GLU A 64 2.84 3.69 -9.12
CA GLU A 64 3.27 5.08 -8.91
C GLU A 64 2.97 5.48 -7.45
N SER A 65 3.96 6.08 -6.77
CA SER A 65 3.80 6.68 -5.45
C SER A 65 4.69 7.92 -5.36
N ASP A 66 4.21 8.97 -4.71
CA ASP A 66 4.97 10.20 -4.44
C ASP A 66 5.94 10.04 -3.26
N SER A 67 5.86 8.92 -2.54
CA SER A 67 6.74 8.60 -1.43
C SER A 67 8.02 7.89 -1.90
N ASN A 68 9.12 8.64 -1.94
CA ASN A 68 10.44 8.09 -2.26
C ASN A 68 10.89 7.02 -1.25
N SER A 69 10.57 7.17 0.04
CA SER A 69 10.95 6.17 1.04
C SER A 69 10.23 4.85 0.80
N VAL A 70 8.92 4.89 0.54
CA VAL A 70 8.08 3.71 0.31
C VAL A 70 8.46 2.96 -0.95
N THR A 71 8.66 3.68 -2.06
CA THR A 71 9.13 3.07 -3.31
C THR A 71 10.49 2.38 -3.12
N ASN A 72 11.41 3.00 -2.38
CA ASN A 72 12.72 2.42 -2.05
C ASN A 72 12.61 1.20 -1.13
N PHE A 73 11.68 1.21 -0.16
CA PHE A 73 11.45 0.08 0.73
C PHE A 73 10.87 -1.13 -0.02
N ILE A 74 9.93 -0.92 -0.93
CA ILE A 74 9.36 -2.00 -1.75
C ILE A 74 10.42 -2.55 -2.69
N PHE A 75 11.18 -1.68 -3.36
CA PHE A 75 12.23 -2.08 -4.30
C PHE A 75 13.35 -2.88 -3.62
N LYS A 76 13.83 -2.43 -2.45
CA LYS A 76 14.85 -3.16 -1.66
C LYS A 76 14.26 -4.35 -0.91
N GLY A 77 12.97 -4.28 -0.62
CA GLY A 77 12.19 -5.26 0.12
C GLY A 77 12.55 -5.41 1.59
N ILE A 78 13.10 -4.36 2.21
CA ILE A 78 13.43 -4.34 3.63
C ILE A 78 13.15 -2.97 4.25
N SER A 79 12.67 -2.99 5.50
CA SER A 79 12.64 -1.84 6.40
C SER A 79 13.08 -2.26 7.79
N SER A 80 13.77 -1.35 8.51
CA SER A 80 14.14 -1.58 9.92
C SER A 80 12.94 -1.49 10.86
N ARG A 81 11.76 -1.10 10.36
CA ARG A 81 10.53 -0.90 11.13
C ARG A 81 9.62 -2.11 10.96
N GLY A 82 9.46 -2.91 12.03
CA GLY A 82 8.82 -4.24 11.96
C GLY A 82 7.43 -4.26 11.32
N GLU A 83 6.52 -3.37 11.73
CA GLU A 83 5.15 -3.29 11.18
C GLU A 83 5.15 -2.99 9.68
N LEU A 84 5.97 -2.03 9.25
CA LEU A 84 6.12 -1.67 7.84
C LEU A 84 6.72 -2.81 7.02
N ASN A 85 7.73 -3.51 7.59
CA ASN A 85 8.40 -4.62 6.92
C ASN A 85 7.45 -5.80 6.64
N LEU A 86 6.47 -6.08 7.51
CA LEU A 86 5.47 -7.11 7.27
C LEU A 86 4.63 -6.80 6.01
N ILE A 87 4.20 -5.56 5.86
CA ILE A 87 3.37 -5.13 4.72
C ILE A 87 4.20 -5.14 3.42
N ILE A 88 5.47 -4.73 3.50
CA ILE A 88 6.41 -4.80 2.36
C ILE A 88 6.59 -6.25 1.89
N CYS A 89 6.79 -7.20 2.81
CA CYS A 89 6.90 -8.61 2.44
C CYS A 89 5.65 -9.11 1.72
N GLU A 90 4.45 -8.73 2.16
CA GLU A 90 3.20 -9.09 1.49
C GLU A 90 3.12 -8.50 0.08
N ILE A 91 3.49 -7.23 -0.10
CA ILE A 91 3.56 -6.60 -1.42
C ILE A 91 4.50 -7.35 -2.36
N ARG A 92 5.68 -7.77 -1.89
CA ARG A 92 6.62 -8.51 -2.74
C ARG A 92 6.08 -9.85 -3.19
N VAL A 93 5.40 -10.57 -2.31
CA VAL A 93 4.74 -11.84 -2.68
C VAL A 93 3.73 -11.61 -3.81
N LEU A 94 2.95 -10.53 -3.78
CA LEU A 94 2.00 -10.21 -4.84
C LEU A 94 2.69 -9.80 -6.15
N ILE A 95 3.78 -9.04 -6.07
CA ILE A 95 4.56 -8.65 -7.27
C ILE A 95 5.23 -9.87 -7.91
N ASP A 96 5.77 -10.80 -7.09
CA ASP A 96 6.44 -12.01 -7.57
C ASP A 96 5.45 -13.03 -8.16
N GLN A 97 4.16 -12.96 -7.84
CA GLN A 97 3.10 -13.81 -8.42
C GLN A 97 2.65 -13.37 -9.81
N ASP A 98 2.94 -12.12 -10.21
CA ASP A 98 2.54 -11.52 -11.48
C ASP A 98 3.68 -11.53 -12.53
N ASN A 99 4.85 -12.07 -12.16
CA ASN A 99 6.02 -12.33 -13.02
C ASN A 99 6.07 -13.79 -13.50
#